data_AF-A0A1Z8W7F1-F1
#
_entry.id   AF-A0A1Z8W7F1-F1
#
_cell.length_a   1.000
_cell.length_b   1.000
_cell.length_c   1.000
_cell.angle_alpha   90.00
_cell.angle_beta   90.00
_cell.angle_gamma   90.00
#
_symmetry.space_group_name_H-M   'P 1'
#
loop_
_entity.id
_entity.type
_entity.pdbx_description
1 polymer ?
#
loop_
_entity_poly.entity_id
_entity_poly.type
_entity_poly.pdbx_seq_one_letter_code
_entity_poly.pdbx_strand_id
1 'polypeptide(L)' 'MEAIKKFERRVWRNNRPKMTFTLHHDIVKIIRKTAEEQGVSFSVVADEALYAGLKEMGRI' A
#
# COMPACT_ATOMS: atom_id res chain seq x y z
N MET A 1 -1.52 12.88 23.04
CA MET A 1 -1.35 12.52 21.61
C MET A 1 -2.01 11.17 21.42
N GLU A 2 -3.31 11.19 21.11
CA GLU A 2 -4.10 9.98 20.91
C GLU A 2 -3.77 9.32 19.56
N ALA A 3 -3.70 8.00 19.59
CA ALA A 3 -3.17 7.16 18.53
C ALA A 3 -3.99 7.25 17.22
N ILE A 4 -3.30 7.69 16.17
CA ILE A 4 -3.25 7.15 14.79
C ILE A 4 -4.55 6.47 14.31
N LYS A 5 -5.24 7.16 13.40
CA LYS A 5 -6.38 6.66 12.63
C LYS A 5 -6.02 5.36 11.89
N LYS A 6 -6.66 4.27 12.33
CA LYS A 6 -7.11 3.07 11.58
C LYS A 6 -6.77 3.04 10.07
N PHE A 7 -5.57 2.57 9.71
CA PHE A 7 -5.32 2.11 8.34
C PHE A 7 -5.93 0.70 8.18
N GLU A 8 -7.03 0.59 7.42
CA GLU A 8 -7.70 -0.69 7.15
C GLU A 8 -6.82 -1.54 6.22
N ARG A 9 -6.24 -2.61 6.75
CA ARG A 9 -5.40 -3.55 5.99
C ARG A 9 -6.28 -4.66 5.42
N ARG A 10 -6.31 -4.78 4.10
CA ARG A 10 -7.02 -5.87 3.40
C ARG A 10 -6.06 -6.93 2.86
N VAL A 11 -4.78 -6.59 2.74
CA VAL A 11 -3.76 -7.51 2.20
C VAL A 11 -3.05 -8.26 3.32
N TRP A 12 -3.05 -9.59 3.25
CA TRP A 12 -2.29 -10.47 4.14
C TRP A 12 -0.79 -10.47 3.75
N ARG A 13 0.12 -10.28 4.71
CA ARG A 13 1.56 -9.99 4.46
C ARG A 13 2.55 -10.97 5.14
N ASN A 14 2.21 -12.25 5.28
CA ASN A 14 3.09 -13.27 5.88
C ASN A 14 4.35 -13.56 5.02
N ASN A 15 4.95 -14.75 5.09
CA ASN A 15 6.17 -15.18 4.38
C ASN A 15 6.04 -15.14 2.83
N ARG A 16 5.92 -13.93 2.25
CA ARG A 16 5.74 -13.72 0.81
C ARG A 16 7.12 -13.61 0.13
N PRO A 17 7.31 -14.24 -1.04
CA PRO A 17 8.47 -13.95 -1.87
C PRO A 17 8.49 -12.46 -2.25
N LYS A 18 9.69 -11.88 -2.28
CA LYS A 18 9.88 -10.46 -2.61
C LYS A 18 9.45 -10.20 -4.06
N MET A 19 8.72 -9.11 -4.28
CA MET A 19 8.34 -8.63 -5.60
C MET A 19 8.87 -7.22 -5.79
N THR A 20 9.53 -6.97 -6.92
CA THR A 20 10.08 -5.67 -7.30
C THR A 20 9.43 -5.22 -8.60
N PHE A 21 8.98 -3.97 -8.66
CA PHE A 21 8.40 -3.37 -9.84
C PHE A 21 8.80 -1.90 -9.94
N THR A 22 8.90 -1.40 -11.17
CA THR A 22 9.19 0.01 -11.45
C THR A 22 7.87 0.76 -11.62
N LEU A 23 7.66 1.80 -10.82
CA LEU A 23 6.48 2.67 -10.90
C LEU A 23 6.84 4.03 -11.49
N HIS A 24 5.84 4.70 -12.06
CA HIS A 24 5.95 6.11 -12.41
C HIS A 24 6.25 6.95 -11.16
N HIS A 25 7.12 7.96 -11.31
CA HIS A 25 7.63 8.76 -10.20
C HIS A 25 6.51 9.44 -9.39
N ASP A 26 5.44 9.90 -10.05
CA ASP A 26 4.31 10.54 -9.37
C ASP A 26 3.51 9.56 -8.50
N ILE A 27 3.37 8.30 -8.94
CA ILE A 27 2.73 7.25 -8.14
C ILE A 27 3.58 6.96 -6.90
N VAL A 28 4.90 6.89 -7.05
CA VAL A 28 5.84 6.68 -5.93
C VAL A 28 5.71 7.80 -4.90
N LYS A 29 5.61 9.07 -5.35
CA LYS A 29 5.39 10.21 -4.45
C LYS A 29 4.11 10.08 -3.64
N ILE A 30 3.00 9.71 -4.29
CA ILE A 30 1.70 9.53 -3.63
C ILE A 30 1.79 8.42 -2.58
N ILE A 31 2.29 7.24 -2.95
CA ILE A 31 2.43 6.10 -2.02
C ILE A 31 3.30 6.47 -0.82
N ARG A 32 4.42 7.18 -1.05
CA ARG A 32 5.31 7.62 0.02
C ARG A 32 4.62 8.59 0.98
N LYS A 33 3.94 9.60 0.45
CA LYS A 33 3.20 10.58 1.26
C LYS A 33 2.10 9.90 2.09
N THR A 34 1.34 9.00 1.48
CA THR A 34 0.30 8.23 2.19
C THR A 34 0.90 7.33 3.27
N ALA A 35 2.07 6.73 3.04
CA ALA A 35 2.76 5.92 4.04
C ALA A 35 3.19 6.77 5.25
N GLU A 36 3.71 7.98 5.00
CA GLU A 36 4.07 8.96 6.04
C GLU A 36 2.84 9.43 6.85
N GLU A 37 1.76 9.81 6.16
CA GLU A 37 0.51 10.26 6.78
C GLU A 37 -0.14 9.19 7.67
N GLN A 38 -0.05 7.93 7.27
CA GLN A 38 -0.67 6.79 7.96
C GLN A 38 0.28 6.10 8.94
N GLY A 39 1.56 6.50 9.01
CA GLY A 39 2.55 5.89 9.88
C GLY A 39 2.83 4.41 9.58
N VAL A 40 2.71 4.00 8.31
CA VAL A 40 2.95 2.62 7.86
C VAL A 40 4.10 2.57 6.86
N SER A 41 4.61 1.37 6.56
CA SER A 41 5.68 1.25 5.57
C SER A 41 5.17 1.44 4.15
N PHE A 42 6.03 1.96 3.28
CA PHE A 42 5.76 2.12 1.85
C PHE A 42 5.16 0.87 1.21
N SER A 43 5.74 -0.30 1.53
CA SER A 43 5.28 -1.57 0.97
C SER A 43 3.86 -1.95 1.41
N VAL A 44 3.40 -1.53 2.61
CA VAL A 44 2.00 -1.74 3.02
C VAL A 44 1.07 -0.96 2.11
N VAL A 45 1.33 0.32 1.90
CA VAL A 45 0.50 1.17 1.03
C VAL A 45 0.54 0.69 -0.41
N ALA A 46 1.72 0.28 -0.90
CA ALA A 46 1.87 -0.25 -2.24
C ALA A 46 1.08 -1.56 -2.45
N ASP A 47 1.11 -2.47 -1.48
CA ASP A 47 0.33 -3.73 -1.53
C ASP A 47 -1.18 -3.43 -1.54
N GLU A 48 -1.66 -2.54 -0.68
CA GLU A 48 -3.08 -2.15 -0.64
C GLU A 48 -3.52 -1.44 -1.92
N ALA A 49 -2.70 -0.53 -2.46
CA ALA A 49 -3.01 0.16 -3.70
C ALA A 49 -3.10 -0.82 -4.88
N LEU A 50 -2.18 -1.79 -4.94
CA LEU A 50 -2.19 -2.83 -5.95
C LEU A 50 -3.44 -3.73 -5.81
N TYR A 51 -3.75 -4.17 -4.60
CA TYR A 51 -4.92 -4.99 -4.33
C TYR A 51 -6.23 -4.26 -4.67
N ALA A 52 -6.35 -3.00 -4.26
CA ALA A 52 -7.52 -2.17 -4.56
C ALA A 52 -7.71 -2.00 -6.07
N GLY A 53 -6.64 -1.70 -6.82
CA GLY A 53 -6.70 -1.59 -8.28
C GLY A 53 -7.12 -2.90 -8.96
N LEU A 54 -6.56 -4.04 -8.56
CA LEU A 54 -6.94 -5.34 -9.12
C LEU A 54 -8.40 -5.70 -8.83
N LYS A 55 -8.89 -5.36 -7.64
CA LYS A 55 -10.29 -5.57 -7.25
C LYS A 55 -11.25 -4.69 -8.05
N GLU A 56 -10.91 -3.41 -8.22
CA GLU A 56 -11.69 -2.47 -9.04
C GLU A 56 -11.79 -2.93 -10.50
N MET A 57 -10.71 -3.56 -11.01
CA MET A 57 -10.68 -4.17 -12.33
C MET A 57 -11.43 -5.53 -12.43
N GLY A 58 -12.03 -6.02 -11.33
CA GLY A 58 -12.69 -7.32 -11.29
C GLY A 58 -11.76 -8.51 -11.56
N ARG A 59 -10.45 -8.34 -11.31
CA ARG A 59 -9.45 -9.40 -11.50
C ARG A 59 -9.30 -10.29 -10.27
N ILE A 60 -9.71 -9.80 -9.11
CA ILE A 60 -9.78 -10.48 -7.81
C ILE A 60 -10.98 -9.99 -7.00
#